data_AF-A0A8S3GVD2-F1
#
_entry.id   AF-A0A8S3GVD2-F1
#
_cell.length_a   1.000
_cell.length_b   1.000
_cell.length_c   1.000
_cell.angle_alpha   90.00
_cell.angle_beta   90.00
_cell.angle_gamma   90.00
#
_symmetry.space_group_name_H-M   'P 1'
#
loop_
_entity.id
_entity.type
_entity.pdbx_description
1 polymer ?
#
loop_
_entity_poly.entity_id
_entity_poly.type
_entity_poly.pdbx_seq_one_letter_code
_entity_poly.pdbx_strand_id
1 'polypeptide(L)'
;LVRNGPDIHPGANFIINPKTEQKKFLKYGDRNDLASKLRYGDIVERHMIDGDVVLFNRQPSLHRLSIMALFARVMPHRTFRFNECICSPFNADFDGDEMNLH
;
A
#
# COMPACT_ATOMS: atom_id res chain seq x y z
N LEU A 1 -5.78 -10.62 8.51
CA LEU A 1 -5.04 -9.34 8.52
C LEU A 1 -4.60 -8.96 9.94
N VAL A 2 -5.50 -8.56 10.84
CA VAL A 2 -5.13 -8.13 12.21
C VAL A 2 -4.32 -9.19 12.98
N ARG A 3 -4.74 -10.47 12.94
CA ARG A 3 -4.02 -11.57 13.61
C ARG A 3 -2.59 -11.77 13.07
N ASN A 4 -2.38 -11.55 11.77
CA ASN A 4 -1.05 -11.66 11.14
C ASN A 4 -0.13 -10.53 11.62
N GLY A 5 -0.70 -9.38 11.99
CA GLY A 5 0.04 -8.23 12.52
C GLY A 5 0.89 -7.52 11.47
N PRO A 6 1.91 -6.75 11.90
CA PRO A 6 2.66 -5.86 11.02
C PRO A 6 3.76 -6.56 10.21
N ASP A 7 4.25 -7.72 10.66
CA ASP A 7 5.48 -8.33 10.10
C ASP A 7 5.21 -9.39 9.00
N ILE A 8 3.98 -9.88 8.89
CA ILE A 8 3.60 -10.92 7.91
C ILE A 8 2.61 -10.35 6.91
N HIS A 9 2.99 -10.34 5.63
CA HIS A 9 2.08 -10.03 4.53
C HIS A 9 1.23 -11.26 4.16
N PRO A 10 -0.09 -11.13 3.96
CA PRO A 10 -0.90 -9.92 4.13
C PRO A 10 -1.31 -9.70 5.60
N GLY A 11 -1.03 -8.51 6.14
CA GLY A 11 -1.22 -8.16 7.54
C GLY A 11 -1.83 -6.77 7.75
N ALA A 12 -1.64 -6.22 8.95
CA ALA A 12 -2.09 -4.88 9.31
C ALA A 12 -1.20 -4.25 10.36
N ASN A 13 -1.05 -2.93 10.28
CA ASN A 13 -0.22 -2.16 11.20
C ASN A 13 -1.04 -1.58 12.34
N PHE A 14 -2.23 -1.02 12.07
CA PHE A 14 -3.00 -0.30 13.09
C PHE A 14 -4.49 -0.64 13.08
N ILE A 15 -5.11 -0.47 14.25
CA ILE A 15 -6.57 -0.38 14.41
C ILE A 15 -6.88 0.99 15.00
N ILE A 16 -7.84 1.68 14.42
CA ILE A 16 -8.29 3.01 14.85
C ILE A 16 -9.78 2.91 15.20
N ASN A 17 -10.14 3.34 16.39
CA ASN A 17 -11.55 3.54 16.73
C ASN A 17 -11.94 4.97 16.36
N PRO A 18 -12.91 5.20 15.45
CA PRO A 18 -13.24 6.54 14.98
C PRO A 18 -13.93 7.41 16.03
N LYS A 19 -14.50 6.81 17.08
CA LYS A 19 -15.22 7.55 18.13
C LYS A 19 -14.27 8.09 19.20
N THR A 20 -13.21 7.34 19.50
CA THR A 20 -12.22 7.71 20.51
C THR A 20 -10.92 8.25 19.91
N GLU A 21 -10.78 8.21 18.58
CA GLU A 21 -9.56 8.51 17.82
C GLU A 21 -8.33 7.71 18.31
N GLN A 22 -8.54 6.64 19.06
CA GLN A 22 -7.45 5.85 19.61
C GLN A 22 -6.85 4.97 18.52
N LYS A 23 -5.60 5.25 18.15
CA LYS A 23 -4.80 4.44 17.23
C LYS A 23 -3.96 3.43 18.00
N LYS A 24 -4.25 2.14 17.82
CA LYS A 24 -3.51 1.03 18.44
C LYS A 24 -2.57 0.41 17.43
N PHE A 25 -1.29 0.32 17.78
CA PHE A 25 -0.29 -0.34 16.96
C PHE A 25 -0.26 -1.85 17.23
N LEU A 26 -0.47 -2.66 16.19
CA LEU A 26 -0.62 -4.12 16.28
C LEU A 26 0.67 -4.88 16.60
N LYS A 27 1.81 -4.18 16.68
CA LYS A 27 3.06 -4.75 17.17
C LYS A 27 3.02 -5.11 18.65
N TYR A 28 2.17 -4.44 19.43
CA TYR A 28 2.07 -4.61 20.87
C TYR A 28 0.70 -5.16 21.28
N GLY A 29 0.68 -5.94 22.36
CA GLY A 29 -0.53 -6.55 22.90
C GLY A 29 -0.94 -7.86 22.22
N ASP A 30 -2.02 -8.46 22.71
CA ASP A 30 -2.56 -9.70 22.14
C ASP A 30 -3.43 -9.41 20.91
N ARG A 31 -2.92 -9.80 19.75
CA ARG A 31 -3.58 -9.64 18.44
C ARG A 31 -4.87 -10.45 18.32
N ASN A 32 -4.99 -11.59 19.02
CA ASN A 32 -6.19 -12.41 18.98
C ASN A 32 -7.35 -11.75 19.72
N ASP A 33 -7.06 -11.22 20.91
CA ASP A 33 -8.00 -10.43 21.70
C ASP A 33 -8.44 -9.16 20.94
N LEU A 34 -7.48 -8.41 20.37
CA LEU A 34 -7.79 -7.22 19.57
C LEU A 34 -8.66 -7.55 18.35
N ALA A 35 -8.38 -8.65 17.65
CA ALA A 35 -9.20 -9.09 16.53
C ALA A 35 -10.63 -9.48 16.95
N SER A 36 -10.80 -10.08 18.13
CA SER A 36 -12.11 -10.46 18.67
C SER A 36 -12.95 -9.26 19.10
N LYS A 37 -12.29 -8.16 19.50
CA LYS A 37 -12.91 -6.93 20.00
C LYS A 37 -13.19 -5.88 18.91
N LEU A 38 -12.88 -6.18 17.65
CA LEU A 38 -13.21 -5.30 16.52
C LEU A 38 -14.72 -5.08 16.44
N ARG A 39 -15.11 -3.83 16.22
CA ARG A 39 -16.51 -3.41 16.11
C ARG A 39 -16.76 -2.77 14.75
N TYR A 40 -18.01 -2.78 14.32
CA TYR A 40 -18.41 -2.02 13.14
C TYR A 40 -18.07 -0.54 13.31
N GLY A 41 -17.43 0.01 12.27
CA GLY A 41 -16.91 1.38 12.27
C GLY A 41 -15.43 1.48 12.64
N ASP A 42 -14.81 0.48 13.27
CA ASP A 42 -13.36 0.49 13.47
C ASP A 42 -12.63 0.46 12.11
N ILE A 43 -11.54 1.22 12.02
CA ILE A 43 -10.71 1.33 10.81
C ILE A 43 -9.46 0.48 11.02
N VAL A 44 -9.14 -0.36 10.03
CA VAL A 44 -7.93 -1.18 10.04
C VAL A 44 -6.98 -0.68 8.95
N GLU A 45 -5.81 -0.17 9.35
CA GLU A 45 -4.74 0.17 8.42
C GLU A 45 -3.98 -1.11 8.06
N ARG A 46 -4.54 -1.84 7.07
CA ARG A 46 -3.96 -3.06 6.52
C ARG A 46 -2.74 -2.76 5.63
N HIS A 47 -1.93 -3.78 5.36
CA HIS A 47 -0.94 -3.71 4.30
C HIS A 47 -1.61 -3.54 2.93
N MET A 48 -0.86 -2.98 1.98
CA MET A 48 -1.24 -3.00 0.56
C MET A 48 -1.33 -4.45 0.08
N ILE A 49 -2.37 -4.76 -0.69
CA ILE A 49 -2.61 -6.09 -1.26
C ILE A 49 -2.82 -5.98 -2.76
N ASP A 50 -2.81 -7.14 -3.43
CA ASP A 50 -3.07 -7.20 -4.86
C ASP A 50 -4.44 -6.62 -5.20
N GLY A 51 -4.46 -5.78 -6.24
CA GLY A 51 -5.68 -5.11 -6.70
C GLY A 51 -5.97 -3.76 -6.03
N ASP A 52 -5.15 -3.31 -5.08
CA ASP A 52 -5.26 -1.94 -4.57
C ASP A 52 -4.92 -0.92 -5.68
N VAL A 53 -5.71 0.15 -5.78
CA VAL A 53 -5.44 1.24 -6.72
C VAL A 53 -4.34 2.12 -6.15
N VAL A 54 -3.29 2.34 -6.94
CA VAL A 54 -2.14 3.17 -6.58
C VAL A 54 -1.87 4.19 -7.67
N LEU A 55 -1.33 5.36 -7.31
CA LEU A 55 -0.90 6.36 -8.26
C LEU A 55 0.59 6.22 -8.51
N PHE A 56 0.95 5.98 -9.76
CA PHE A 56 2.33 5.81 -10.19
C PHE A 56 2.75 6.98 -11.07
N ASN A 57 3.92 7.58 -10.78
CA ASN A 57 4.37 8.82 -11.39
C ASN A 57 5.89 8.81 -11.66
N ARG A 58 6.32 9.35 -12.81
CA ARG A 58 7.73 9.69 -13.08
C ARG A 58 7.93 11.20 -13.03
N GLN A 59 8.94 11.67 -12.29
CA GLN A 59 9.34 13.07 -12.29
C GLN A 59 10.42 13.32 -13.36
N PRO A 60 10.43 14.49 -14.04
CA PRO A 60 9.43 15.57 -13.98
C PRO A 60 8.15 15.22 -14.78
N SER A 61 7.00 15.69 -14.30
CA SER A 61 5.71 15.47 -14.98
C SER A 61 5.48 16.54 -16.04
N LEU A 62 5.61 16.20 -17.32
CA LEU A 62 5.43 17.14 -18.45
C LEU A 62 3.97 17.20 -18.93
N HIS A 63 3.20 16.14 -18.73
CA HIS A 63 1.82 16.05 -19.19
C HIS A 63 1.00 15.13 -18.29
N ARG A 64 -0.33 15.17 -18.43
CA ARG A 64 -1.27 14.40 -17.60
C ARG A 64 -0.98 12.89 -17.52
N LEU A 65 -0.42 12.31 -18.59
CA LEU A 65 -0.10 10.87 -18.64
C LEU A 65 1.16 10.48 -17.85
N SER A 66 1.91 11.45 -17.32
CA SER A 66 3.09 11.18 -16.49
C SER A 66 2.71 10.64 -15.10
N ILE A 67 1.41 10.71 -14.74
CA ILE A 67 0.83 10.08 -13.56
C ILE A 67 -0.39 9.23 -13.98
N MET A 68 -0.44 7.97 -13.55
CA MET A 68 -1.54 7.06 -13.86
C MET A 68 -1.92 6.22 -12.65
N ALA A 69 -3.20 5.87 -12.56
CA ALA A 69 -3.68 4.88 -11.60
C ALA A 69 -3.42 3.47 -12.14
N LEU A 70 -2.78 2.63 -11.32
CA LEU A 70 -2.49 1.23 -11.62
C LEU A 70 -3.03 0.34 -10.50
N PHE A 71 -3.16 -0.95 -10.78
CA PHE A 71 -3.45 -1.94 -9.75
C PHE A 71 -2.15 -2.51 -9.20
N ALA A 72 -2.00 -2.47 -7.88
CA ALA A 72 -0.84 -3.02 -7.19
C ALA A 72 -0.79 -4.55 -7.33
N ARG A 73 0.44 -5.06 -7.43
CA ARG A 73 0.75 -6.48 -7.27
C ARG A 73 2.00 -6.61 -6.40
N VAL A 74 1.84 -7.21 -5.23
CA VAL A 74 2.92 -7.34 -4.24
C VAL A 74 3.86 -8.46 -4.67
N MET A 75 5.16 -8.15 -4.71
CA MET A 75 6.19 -9.08 -5.17
C MET A 75 7.42 -9.01 -4.24
N PRO A 76 8.23 -10.08 -4.13
CA PRO A 76 9.31 -10.16 -3.14
C PRO A 76 10.55 -9.32 -3.46
N HIS A 77 10.57 -8.61 -4.59
CA HIS A 77 11.75 -7.84 -5.05
C HIS A 77 11.64 -6.37 -4.63
N ARG A 78 12.73 -5.61 -4.76
CA ARG A 78 12.82 -4.22 -4.27
C ARG A 78 12.53 -3.15 -5.32
N THR A 79 12.24 -3.52 -6.56
CA THR A 79 11.98 -2.58 -7.67
C THR A 79 10.49 -2.50 -7.99
N PHE A 80 10.03 -1.31 -8.39
CA PHE A 80 8.75 -1.18 -9.08
C PHE A 80 8.85 -1.79 -10.48
N ARG A 81 7.77 -2.44 -10.90
CA ARG A 81 7.69 -3.12 -12.20
C ARG A 81 6.37 -2.79 -12.85
N PHE A 82 6.43 -2.53 -14.13
CA PHE A 82 5.28 -2.28 -14.98
C PHE A 82 5.59 -2.79 -16.39
N ASN A 83 4.55 -2.95 -17.21
CA ASN A 83 4.70 -3.46 -18.56
C ASN A 83 5.38 -2.44 -19.48
N GLU A 84 6.27 -2.89 -20.35
CA GLU A 84 7.05 -2.05 -21.25
C GLU A 84 6.16 -1.22 -22.20
N CYS A 85 4.95 -1.69 -22.52
CA CYS A 85 3.96 -0.95 -23.31
C CYS A 85 3.51 0.37 -22.66
N ILE A 86 3.72 0.55 -21.34
CA ILE A 86 3.40 1.81 -20.66
C ILE A 86 4.63 2.68 -20.36
N CYS A 87 5.80 2.36 -20.94
CA CYS A 87 7.00 3.21 -20.83
C CYS A 87 6.81 4.57 -21.51
N SER A 88 6.20 4.64 -22.69
CA SER A 88 6.09 5.89 -23.46
C SER A 88 5.35 7.01 -22.71
N PRO A 89 4.21 6.76 -22.03
CA PRO A 89 3.58 7.75 -21.15
C PRO A 89 4.46 8.30 -20.02
N PHE A 90 5.40 7.50 -19.50
CA PHE A 90 6.30 7.95 -18.44
C PHE A 90 7.63 8.47 -18.98
N ASN A 91 7.91 8.27 -20.27
CA ASN A 91 9.21 8.51 -20.89
C ASN A 91 10.35 7.78 -20.14
N ALA A 92 10.11 6.52 -19.76
CA ALA A 92 11.02 5.68 -18.97
C ALA A 92 11.72 4.62 -19.84
N ASP A 93 12.97 4.27 -19.52
CA ASP A 93 13.83 3.37 -20.32
C ASP A 93 14.63 2.33 -19.50
N PHE A 94 14.43 2.26 -18.17
CA PHE A 94 15.00 1.26 -17.26
C PHE A 94 16.54 1.27 -17.15
N ASP A 95 17.19 2.42 -17.36
CA ASP A 95 18.65 2.57 -17.25
C ASP A 95 19.14 2.96 -15.84
N GLY A 96 18.23 3.05 -14.86
CA GLY A 96 18.50 3.57 -13.52
C GLY A 96 17.40 4.49 -12.97
N ASP A 97 16.33 4.70 -13.74
CA ASP A 97 15.16 5.49 -13.37
C ASP A 97 14.56 5.19 -11.98
N GLU A 98 14.19 6.25 -11.26
CA GLU A 98 13.37 6.20 -10.06
C GLU A 98 11.95 6.73 -10.35
N MET A 99 10.95 6.13 -9.72
CA MET A 99 9.54 6.50 -9.89
C MET A 99 8.83 6.51 -8.54
N ASN A 100 7.81 7.36 -8.43
CA ASN A 100 7.05 7.56 -7.20
C ASN A 100 5.75 6.76 -7.20
N LEU A 101 5.38 6.27 -6.01
CA LEU A 101 4.13 5.59 -5.73
C LEU A 101 3.38 6.37 -4.64
N HIS A 102 2.11 6.68 -4.87
CA HIS A 102 1.21 7.29 -3.89
C HIS A 102 0.00 6.38 -3.65
#